data_AF-A0AB74M1D3-F1
#
_entry.id   AF-A0AB74M1D3-F1
#
_cell.length_a   1.000
_cell.length_b   1.000
_cell.length_c   1.000
_cell.angle_alpha   90.00
_cell.angle_beta   90.00
_cell.angle_gamma   90.00
#
_symmetry.space_group_name_H-M   'P 1'
#
loop_
_entity.id
_entity.type
_entity.pdbx_description
1 polymer ?
#
loop_
_entity_poly.entity_id
_entity_poly.type
_entity_poly.pdbx_seq_one_letter_code
_entity_poly.pdbx_strand_id
1 'polypeptide(L)' 'MPYTLKRLAPGSFDLILDGAVVGSLVRDVSRDGYEGDWTAEPLADSPPFPAPFTSEAHKFPNLKAAADWLDADVPDL' A
#
# COMPACT_ATOMS: atom_id res chain seq x y z
N MET A 1 7.73 -7.78 11.29
CA MET A 1 7.59 -6.39 11.78
C MET A 1 6.47 -5.78 10.96
N PRO A 2 5.50 -5.10 11.60
CA PRO A 2 4.40 -4.47 10.89
C PRO A 2 4.94 -3.42 9.91
N TYR A 3 4.27 -3.26 8.77
CA TYR A 3 4.59 -2.14 7.87
C TYR A 3 4.22 -0.82 8.53
N THR A 4 4.92 0.25 8.16
CA THR A 4 4.50 1.62 8.46
C THR A 4 3.99 2.29 7.19
N LEU A 5 2.77 2.82 7.25
CA LEU A 5 2.19 3.63 6.18
C LEU A 5 2.56 5.10 6.40
N LYS A 6 3.42 5.66 5.53
CA LYS A 6 3.77 7.09 5.58
C LYS A 6 3.00 7.84 4.51
N ARG A 7 2.06 8.71 4.92
CA ARG A 7 1.20 9.45 3.99
C ARG A 7 2.02 10.46 3.18
N LEU A 8 1.86 10.40 1.86
CA LEU A 8 2.46 11.36 0.92
C LEU A 8 1.44 12.41 0.46
N ALA A 9 0.21 11.94 0.21
CA ALA A 9 -0.93 12.75 -0.23
C ALA A 9 -2.24 12.03 0.16
N PRO A 10 -3.41 12.69 0.06
CA PRO A 10 -4.68 11.98 0.14
C PRO A 10 -4.72 10.83 -0.89
N GLY A 11 -4.92 9.60 -0.43
CA GLY A 11 -4.93 8.44 -1.31
C GLY A 11 -3.56 7.87 -1.67
N SER A 12 -2.45 8.27 -1.02
CA SER A 12 -1.12 7.77 -1.35
C SER A 12 -0.20 7.67 -0.12
N PHE A 13 0.46 6.52 0.02
CA PHE A 13 1.41 6.22 1.10
C PHE A 13 2.68 5.56 0.55
N ASP A 14 3.81 5.89 1.17
CA ASP A 14 5.00 5.02 1.16
C ASP A 14 4.78 3.84 2.10
N LEU A 15 5.18 2.65 1.66
CA LEU A 15 5.27 1.45 2.49
C LEU A 15 6.68 1.32 3.05
N ILE A 16 6.81 1.42 4.36
CA ILE A 16 8.09 1.31 5.05
C ILE A 16 8.16 -0.02 5.81
N LEU A 17 9.20 -0.80 5.54
CA LEU A 17 9.52 -2.05 6.25
C LEU A 17 10.98 -1.97 6.72
N ASP A 18 11.21 -2.25 8.00
CA ASP A 18 12.53 -2.18 8.64
C ASP A 18 13.29 -0.87 8.38
N GLY A 19 12.55 0.25 8.30
CA GLY A 19 13.09 1.60 8.10
C GLY A 19 13.40 1.97 6.64
N ALA A 20 13.19 1.06 5.69
CA ALA A 20 13.37 1.31 4.26
C ALA A 20 12.00 1.45 3.56
N VAL A 21 11.91 2.34 2.56
CA VAL A 21 10.77 2.35 1.64
C VAL A 21 10.89 1.13 0.73
N VAL A 22 9.85 0.30 0.70
CA VAL A 22 9.83 -0.97 -0.04
C VAL A 22 8.68 -1.06 -1.04
N GLY A 23 7.79 -0.08 -1.07
CA GLY A 23 6.63 -0.08 -1.95
C GLY A 23 5.77 1.16 -1.78
N SER A 24 4.62 1.15 -2.44
CA SER A 24 3.59 2.17 -2.31
C SER A 24 2.22 1.56 -2.11
N LEU A 25 1.31 2.33 -1.50
CA LEU A 25 -0.10 2.02 -1.41
C LEU A 25 -0.87 3.24 -1.92
N VAL A 26 -1.55 3.06 -3.04
CA VAL A 26 -2.25 4.14 -3.76
C VAL A 26 -3.72 3.81 -3.91
N ARG A 27 -4.56 4.84 -3.85
CA ARG A 27 -5.99 4.74 -4.12
C ARG A 27 -6.21 5.00 -5.61
N ASP A 28 -6.89 4.09 -6.26
CA ASP A 28 -7.35 4.26 -7.64
C ASP A 28 -8.37 5.41 -7.65
N VAL A 29 -8.14 6.38 -8.52
CA VAL A 29 -9.08 7.48 -8.77
C VAL A 29 -9.51 7.38 -10.22
N SER A 30 -10.80 7.17 -10.45
CA SER A 30 -11.34 7.13 -11.81
C SER A 30 -11.32 8.54 -12.43
N ARG A 31 -11.45 8.59 -13.76
CA ARG A 31 -11.36 9.84 -14.54
C ARG A 31 -12.47 10.86 -14.19
N ASP A 32 -13.58 10.39 -13.63
CA ASP A 32 -14.73 11.14 -13.12
C ASP A 32 -14.62 11.48 -11.61
N GLY A 33 -13.49 11.17 -10.98
CA GLY A 33 -13.21 11.55 -9.58
C GLY A 33 -13.82 10.61 -8.55
N TYR A 34 -14.29 9.42 -8.95
CA TYR A 34 -14.70 8.41 -7.98
C TYR A 34 -13.47 7.79 -7.32
N GLU A 35 -13.46 7.82 -5.99
CA GLU A 35 -12.42 7.23 -5.17
C GLU A 35 -12.72 5.72 -5.05
N GLY A 36 -11.83 4.90 -5.61
CA GLY A 36 -12.04 3.45 -5.78
C GLY A 36 -11.17 2.59 -4.88
N ASP A 37 -10.85 1.40 -5.41
CA ASP A 37 -9.99 0.40 -4.79
C ASP A 37 -8.58 0.96 -4.48
N TRP A 38 -7.85 0.25 -3.64
CA TRP A 38 -6.47 0.54 -3.27
C TRP A 38 -5.55 -0.51 -3.86
N THR A 39 -4.41 -0.08 -4.38
CA THR A 39 -3.38 -0.95 -4.93
C THR A 39 -2.09 -0.79 -4.12
N ALA A 40 -1.59 -1.90 -3.59
CA ALA A 40 -0.26 -2.00 -2.99
C ALA A 40 0.71 -2.56 -4.03
N GLU A 41 1.88 -1.96 -4.17
CA GLU A 41 2.92 -2.35 -5.14
C GLU A 41 4.30 -2.32 -4.47
N PRO A 42 5.11 -3.39 -4.55
CA PRO A 42 6.49 -3.34 -4.08
C PRO A 42 7.35 -2.54 -5.08
N LEU A 43 8.44 -1.93 -4.58
CA LEU A 43 9.43 -1.25 -5.43
C LEU A 43 10.29 -2.23 -6.25
N ALA A 44 10.30 -3.51 -5.90
CA ALA A 44 11.06 -4.53 -6.61
C ALA A 44 10.27 -5.04 -7.81
N ASP A 45 10.92 -5.09 -8.98
CA ASP A 45 10.33 -5.58 -10.23
C ASP A 45 10.39 -7.11 -10.37
N SER A 46 11.01 -7.82 -9.42
CA SER A 46 11.08 -9.28 -9.42
C SER A 46 11.30 -9.85 -8.02
N PRO A 47 10.94 -11.13 -7.78
CA PRO A 47 11.16 -11.79 -6.49
C PRO A 47 12.63 -11.82 -6.03
N PRO A 48 12.89 -11.93 -4.72
CA PRO A 48 11.90 -12.00 -3.65
C PRO A 48 11.28 -10.63 -3.33
N PHE A 49 9.95 -10.57 -3.29
CA PHE A 49 9.24 -9.40 -2.80
C PHE A 49 9.25 -9.38 -1.26
N PRO A 50 9.15 -8.20 -0.63
CA PRO A 50 8.97 -8.13 0.80
C PRO A 50 7.64 -8.81 1.16
N ALA A 51 7.64 -9.77 2.09
CA ALA A 51 6.39 -10.37 2.56
C ALA A 51 5.46 -9.24 3.08
N PRO A 52 4.14 -9.28 2.82
CA PRO A 52 3.35 -10.38 2.26
C PRO A 52 3.20 -10.40 0.73
N PHE A 53 3.93 -9.57 0.00
CA PHE A 53 3.83 -9.53 -1.46
C PHE A 53 4.22 -10.87 -2.11
N THR A 54 3.47 -11.25 -3.14
CA THR A 54 3.62 -12.47 -3.95
C THR A 54 3.56 -12.16 -5.45
N SER A 55 3.24 -10.92 -5.80
CA SER A 55 3.19 -10.36 -7.15
C SER A 55 3.52 -8.85 -7.10
N GLU A 56 3.71 -8.24 -8.26
CA GLU A 56 4.03 -6.81 -8.44
C GLU A 56 2.90 -5.87 -8.01
N ALA A 57 1.68 -6.36 -7.82
CA ALA A 57 0.57 -5.56 -7.32
C ALA A 57 -0.46 -6.42 -6.59
N HIS A 58 -1.13 -5.82 -5.60
CA HIS A 58 -2.28 -6.38 -4.90
C HIS A 58 -3.36 -5.33 -4.71
N LYS A 59 -4.60 -5.69 -5.02
CA LYS A 59 -5.76 -4.81 -4.95
C LYS A 59 -6.62 -5.09 -3.72
N PHE A 60 -7.16 -4.02 -3.15
CA PHE A 60 -7.99 -4.04 -1.96
C PHE A 60 -9.19 -3.11 -2.14
N PRO A 61 -10.36 -3.44 -1.57
CA PRO A 61 -11.55 -2.60 -1.72
C PRO A 61 -11.51 -1.30 -0.90
N ASN A 62 -10.58 -1.17 0.06
CA ASN A 62 -10.42 0.04 0.89
C ASN A 62 -9.07 0.04 1.62
N LEU A 63 -8.71 1.19 2.18
CA LEU A 63 -7.45 1.39 2.92
C LEU A 63 -7.31 0.43 4.11
N LYS A 64 -8.40 0.15 4.84
CA LYS A 64 -8.35 -0.75 5.99
C LYS A 64 -7.98 -2.17 5.58
N ALA A 65 -8.56 -2.70 4.51
CA ALA A 65 -8.23 -4.03 4.00
C ALA A 65 -6.76 -4.14 3.59
N ALA A 66 -6.20 -3.10 2.95
CA ALA A 66 -4.79 -3.05 2.62
C ALA A 66 -3.90 -3.01 3.87
N ALA A 67 -4.27 -2.19 4.86
CA ALA A 67 -3.53 -2.06 6.12
C ALA A 67 -3.56 -3.36 6.94
N ASP A 68 -4.72 -4.02 7.04
CA ASP A 68 -4.85 -5.33 7.71
C ASP A 68 -3.95 -6.38 7.03
N TRP A 69 -3.85 -6.36 5.69
CA TRP A 69 -2.98 -7.28 4.94
C TRP A 69 -1.50 -7.00 5.17
N LEU A 70 -1.11 -5.73 5.25
CA LEU A 70 0.26 -5.28 5.54
C LEU A 70 0.64 -5.39 7.03
N ASP A 71 -0.28 -5.83 7.90
CA ASP A 71 -0.12 -5.75 9.35
C ASP A 71 0.27 -4.33 9.79
N ALA A 72 -0.40 -3.31 9.27
CA ALA A 72 -0.07 -1.90 9.50
C ALA A 72 -1.21 -1.14 10.17
N ASP A 73 -0.87 -0.15 11.00
CA ASP A 73 -1.84 0.83 11.48
C ASP A 73 -2.21 1.83 10.39
N VAL A 74 -3.48 2.25 10.34
CA VAL A 74 -3.93 3.34 9.46
C VAL A 74 -3.70 4.68 10.15
N PRO A 75 -2.84 5.57 9.62
CA PRO A 75 -2.64 6.88 10.22
C PRO A 75 -3.88 7.77 10.00
N ASP A 76 -4.42 8.32 11.09
CA ASP A 76 -5.49 9.33 11.14
C ASP A 76 -6.75 8.94 10.33
N LEU A 77 -7.57 8.04 10.90
CA LEU A 77 -8.99 7.96 10.56
C LEU A 77 -9.76 9.16 11.13
#